data_AF-A0A519XWM3-F1
#
_entry.id   AF-A0A519XWM3-F1
#
_cell.length_a   1.000
_cell.length_b   1.000
_cell.length_c   1.000
_cell.angle_alpha   90.00
_cell.angle_beta   90.00
_cell.angle_gamma   90.00
#
_symmetry.space_group_name_H-M   'P 1'
#
loop_
_entity.id
_entity.type
_entity.pdbx_description
1 polymer ?
#
loop_
_entity_poly.entity_id
_entity_poly.type
_entity_poly.pdbx_seq_one_letter_code
_entity_poly.pdbx_strand_id
1 'polypeptide(L)' 'AFRDAVIQERAWELCFEGNRLFDLRRTHKMEEILVTKYGKTITGDPYYFPIPTREVDLNALL' A
#
# COMPACT_ATOMS: atom_id res chain seq x y z
N ALA A 1 6.53 -6.50 18.21
CA ALA A 1 6.57 -5.55 19.35
C ALA A 1 7.27 -4.24 18.99
N PHE A 2 8.61 -4.14 19.02
CA PHE A 2 9.31 -2.88 18.74
C PHE A 2 9.07 -2.37 17.30
N ARG A 3 9.23 -3.22 16.28
CA ARG A 3 9.01 -2.83 14.88
C ARG A 3 7.58 -2.33 14.63
N ASP A 4 6.59 -2.97 15.25
CA ASP A 4 5.19 -2.56 15.12
C ASP A 4 4.95 -1.20 15.78
N ALA A 5 5.56 -0.94 16.94
CA ALA A 5 5.51 0.37 17.59
C ALA A 5 6.14 1.46 16.71
N VAL A 6 7.29 1.19 16.08
CA VAL A 6 7.93 2.14 15.14
C VAL A 6 7.04 2.41 13.92
N ILE A 7 6.40 1.38 13.35
CA ILE A 7 5.48 1.54 12.21
C ILE A 7 4.22 2.33 12.62
N GLN A 8 3.76 2.14 13.85
CA GLN A 8 2.65 2.90 14.41
C GLN A 8 3.03 4.37 14.61
N GLU A 9 4.20 4.66 15.18
CA GLU A 9 4.70 6.02 15.39
C GLU A 9 4.87 6.76 14.06
N ARG A 10 5.46 6.11 13.04
CA ARG A 10 5.57 6.69 11.69
C ARG A 10 4.22 7.07 11.08
N ALA A 11 3.15 6.35 11.44
CA ALA A 11 1.80 6.67 10.95
C ALA A 11 1.24 7.95 11.56
N TRP A 12 1.65 8.28 12.78
CA TRP A 12 1.30 9.50 13.48
C TRP A 12 2.18 10.66 13.04
N GLU A 13 3.50 10.47 13.06
CA GLU A 13 4.48 11.51 12.72
C GLU A 13 4.33 12.00 11.28
N LEU A 14 4.18 11.09 10.31
CA LEU A 14 4.18 11.41 8.88
C LEU A 14 2.77 11.37 8.27
N CYS A 15 1.76 11.68 9.08
CA CYS A 15 0.36 11.61 8.65
C CYS A 15 0.09 12.64 7.54
N PHE A 16 -0.64 12.23 6.51
CA PHE A 16 -0.97 13.06 5.34
C PHE A 16 0.21 13.52 4.48
N GLU A 17 1.41 12.96 4.67
CA GLU A 17 2.61 13.26 3.87
C GLU A 17 2.91 12.22 2.77
N GLY A 18 1.96 11.34 2.44
CA GLY A 18 2.11 10.34 1.38
C GLY A 18 2.92 9.09 1.75
N ASN A 19 3.45 9.00 2.98
CA ASN A 19 4.27 7.87 3.42
C ASN A 19 3.47 6.58 3.70
N ARG A 20 2.22 6.73 4.20
CA ARG A 20 1.49 5.60 4.78
C ARG A 20 1.22 4.47 3.78
N LEU A 21 0.93 4.79 2.53
CA LEU A 21 0.68 3.77 1.49
C LEU A 21 1.91 2.88 1.28
N PHE A 22 3.08 3.49 1.08
CA PHE A 22 4.32 2.74 0.84
C PHE A 22 4.77 1.96 2.07
N ASP A 23 4.54 2.49 3.27
CA ASP A 23 4.79 1.77 4.52
C ASP A 23 3.93 0.51 4.63
N LEU A 24 2.64 0.58 4.29
CA LEU A 24 1.77 -0.60 4.29
C LEU A 24 2.15 -1.61 3.20
N ARG A 25 2.50 -1.14 2.00
CA ARG A 25 2.91 -2.01 0.89
C ARG A 25 4.19 -2.77 1.20
N ARG A 26 5.26 -2.07 1.62
CA ARG A 26 6.56 -2.69 1.91
C ARG A 26 6.56 -3.59 3.15
N THR A 27 5.55 -3.47 4.01
CA THR A 27 5.38 -4.32 5.20
C THR A 27 4.29 -5.38 5.04
N HIS A 28 3.66 -5.45 3.86
CA HIS A 28 2.59 -6.40 3.55
C HIS A 28 1.40 -6.34 4.54
N LYS A 29 0.95 -5.12 4.87
CA LYS A 29 -0.11 -4.85 5.87
C LYS A 29 -1.38 -4.20 5.29
N MET A 30 -1.59 -4.25 3.97
CA MET A 30 -2.72 -3.55 3.34
C MET A 30 -4.06 -4.10 3.82
N GLU A 31 -4.24 -5.42 3.80
CA GLU A 31 -5.47 -6.11 4.19
C GLU A 31 -5.73 -5.99 5.70
N GLU A 32 -4.69 -6.22 6.52
CA GLU A 32 -4.76 -6.10 7.98
C GLU A 32 -5.33 -4.73 8.39
N ILE A 33 -4.82 -3.66 7.77
CA ILE A 33 -5.20 -2.30 8.13
C ILE A 33 -6.51 -1.88 7.46
N LEU A 34 -6.64 -2.05 6.14
CA LEU A 34 -7.81 -1.55 5.43
C LEU A 34 -9.05 -2.42 5.66
N VAL A 35 -8.92 -3.74 5.57
CA VAL A 35 -10.05 -4.66 5.68
C VAL A 35 -10.35 -4.96 7.14
N THR A 36 -9.40 -5.52 7.89
CA THR A 36 -9.67 -5.99 9.25
C THR A 36 -9.91 -4.82 10.22
N LYS A 37 -9.06 -3.80 10.20
CA LYS A 37 -9.16 -2.67 11.15
C LYS A 37 -10.20 -1.63 10.74
N TYR A 38 -10.31 -1.30 9.45
CA TYR A 38 -11.17 -0.21 8.97
C TYR A 38 -12.41 -0.66 8.17
N GLY A 39 -12.60 -1.97 7.96
CA GLY A 39 -13.78 -2.49 7.26
C GLY A 39 -13.90 -2.07 5.79
N LYS A 40 -12.78 -1.71 5.15
CA LYS A 40 -12.74 -1.33 3.73
C LYS A 40 -12.64 -2.58 2.85
N THR A 41 -13.14 -2.47 1.63
CA THR A 41 -12.97 -3.50 0.61
C THR A 41 -11.78 -3.15 -0.27
N ILE A 42 -10.92 -4.14 -0.55
CA ILE A 42 -9.84 -4.02 -1.53
C ILE A 42 -10.33 -4.64 -2.84
N THR A 43 -10.10 -3.95 -3.95
CA THR A 43 -10.39 -4.42 -5.31
C THR A 43 -9.10 -4.45 -6.12
N GLY A 44 -8.82 -5.56 -6.81
CA GLY A 44 -7.58 -5.74 -7.56
C GLY A 44 -6.37 -5.95 -6.63
N ASP A 45 -5.18 -5.57 -7.11
CA ASP A 45 -3.93 -5.70 -6.36
C ASP A 45 -3.66 -4.44 -5.51
N PRO A 46 -3.64 -4.53 -4.16
CA PRO A 46 -3.36 -3.37 -3.30
C PRO A 46 -1.86 -3.01 -3.22
N TYR A 47 -0.97 -3.91 -3.61
CA TYR A 47 0.47 -3.80 -3.42
C TYR A 47 1.18 -3.09 -4.56
N TYR A 48 0.63 -3.15 -5.77
CA TYR A 48 1.23 -2.55 -6.94
C TYR A 48 0.25 -1.66 -7.69
N PHE A 49 0.79 -0.73 -8.46
CA PHE A 49 0.01 -0.05 -9.47
C PHE A 49 0.00 -0.89 -10.75
N PRO A 50 -1.10 -0.90 -11.51
CA PRO A 50 -1.10 -1.52 -12.82
C PRO A 50 -0.13 -0.78 -13.74
N ILE A 51 0.51 -1.52 -14.64
CA ILE A 51 1.26 -0.92 -15.74
C ILE A 51 0.25 -0.12 -16.59
N PRO A 52 0.56 1.14 -16.98
CA PRO A 52 -0.35 1.91 -17.81
C PRO A 52 -0.68 1.17 -19.12
N THR A 53 -1.96 1.08 -19.46
CA THR A 53 -2.44 0.29 -20.62
C THR A 53 -1.76 0.71 -21.92
N ARG A 54 -1.54 2.00 -22.12
CA ARG A 54 -0.82 2.53 -23.29
C ARG A 54 0.59 1.93 -23.44
N GLU A 55 1.31 1.73 -22.34
CA GLU A 55 2.66 1.15 -22.38
C GLU A 55 2.60 -0.33 -22.77
N VAL A 56 1.61 -1.05 -22.25
CA VAL A 56 1.34 -2.46 -22.61
C VAL A 56 0.98 -2.58 -24.10
N ASP A 57 0.10 -1.70 -24.60
CA ASP A 57 -0.33 -1.72 -26.00
C ASP A 57 0.82 -1.40 -26.97
N LEU A 58 1.77 -0.54 -26.57
CA LEU A 58 2.88 -0.10 -27.41
C LEU A 58 4.09 -1.04 -27.42
N ASN A 59 4.23 -1.90 -26.42
CA ASN A 59 5.39 -2.78 -26.29
C ASN A 59 4.97 -4.23 -26.04
N ALA A 60 5.04 -5.05 -27.10
CA ALA A 60 4.69 -6.47 -27.06
C ALA A 60 5.63 -7.38 -26.22
N LEU A 61 6.72 -6.83 -25.65
CA LEU A 61 7.61 -7.54 -24.73
C LEU A 61 7.25 -7.33 -23.25
N LEU A 62 6.29 -6.46 -22.95
CA LEU A 62 5.68 -6.33 -21.62
C LEU A 62 4.62 -7.41 -21.41
#